data_AF-A0A356WRC6-F1
#
_entry.id   AF-A0A356WRC6-F1
#
_cell.length_a   1.000
_cell.length_b   1.000
_cell.length_c   1.000
_cell.angle_alpha   90.00
_cell.angle_beta   90.00
_cell.angle_gamma   90.00
#
_symmetry.space_group_name_H-M   'P 1'
#
loop_
_entity.id
_entity.type
_entity.pdbx_description
1 polymer ?
#
loop_
_entity_poly.entity_id
_entity_poly.type
_entity_poly.pdbx_seq_one_letter_code
_entity_poly.pdbx_strand_id
1 'polypeptide(L)'
;ERNVSWQVPQVEITDYPRVGWRGLMLDVSRHFFTVDEVKQYLDNMVKYKYNLFHWHLTDDEGWRIEIKSLPKLTEVGAWRQEQIGWFGGFSQPDPDAPKNYGGFYTQDEIKEIVQYAKERNIQVMPEIDVPGHSSAILAAYPELSCFPESGAHAVRTGAPFLDWNTGGRPAAMYENTLCPSNEKVYDFLDKLMTEVASLFPFEYIHTGGDEAPYTFWEKSPEVKQLMQREGIKDMAGVQSYFGKRLERIILSKGKKMMGWDEIL
;
A
#
# COMPACT_ATOMS: atom_id res chain seq x y z
N GLU A 1 -4.65 -15.47 -36.30
CA GLU A 1 -4.34 -16.51 -37.30
C GLU A 1 -5.35 -16.43 -38.44
N ARG A 2 -4.90 -16.49 -39.70
CA ARG A 2 -5.80 -16.57 -40.88
C ARG A 2 -5.81 -18.05 -41.32
N ASN A 3 -6.99 -18.67 -41.43
CA ASN A 3 -7.27 -20.10 -41.75
C ASN A 3 -7.69 -21.03 -40.59
N VAL A 4 -8.31 -20.51 -39.52
CA VAL A 4 -8.94 -21.36 -38.48
C VAL A 4 -10.46 -21.40 -38.70
N SER A 5 -11.02 -22.61 -38.77
CA SER A 5 -12.47 -22.83 -38.75
C SER A 5 -12.94 -22.96 -37.30
N TRP A 6 -13.52 -21.89 -36.75
CA TRP A 6 -14.05 -21.88 -35.39
C TRP A 6 -15.42 -22.55 -35.35
N GLN A 7 -15.59 -23.55 -34.48
CA GLN A 7 -16.88 -24.20 -34.21
C GLN A 7 -17.26 -24.01 -32.75
N VAL A 8 -18.52 -23.64 -32.48
CA VAL A 8 -19.11 -23.54 -31.15
C VAL A 8 -20.48 -24.22 -31.13
N PRO A 9 -20.89 -24.90 -30.05
CA PRO A 9 -22.21 -25.53 -29.97
C PRO A 9 -23.33 -24.48 -29.93
N GLN A 10 -24.47 -24.80 -30.53
CA GLN A 10 -25.68 -24.00 -30.36
C GLN A 10 -26.27 -24.26 -28.98
N VAL A 11 -26.29 -23.22 -28.14
CA VAL A 11 -26.78 -23.28 -26.76
C VAL A 11 -27.55 -22.01 -26.42
N GLU A 12 -28.41 -22.08 -25.40
CA GLU A 12 -29.03 -20.92 -24.76
C GLU A 12 -28.38 -20.73 -23.38
N ILE A 13 -27.88 -19.52 -23.10
CA ILE A 13 -27.18 -19.20 -21.85
C ILE A 13 -27.90 -18.03 -21.17
N THR A 14 -28.32 -18.26 -19.92
CA THR A 14 -28.71 -17.19 -18.98
C THR A 14 -27.64 -17.12 -17.90
N ASP A 15 -26.96 -15.98 -17.77
CA ASP A 15 -25.85 -15.78 -16.82
C ASP A 15 -25.98 -14.42 -16.12
N TYR A 16 -25.66 -14.38 -14.82
CA TYR A 16 -25.63 -13.17 -14.00
C TYR A 16 -24.71 -13.38 -12.78
N PRO A 17 -24.04 -12.32 -12.30
CA PRO A 17 -23.12 -12.47 -11.17
C PRO A 17 -23.90 -12.69 -9.86
N ARG A 18 -23.44 -13.67 -9.05
CA ARG A 18 -23.94 -13.88 -7.67
C ARG A 18 -23.66 -12.68 -6.75
N VAL A 19 -22.55 -11.99 -6.96
CA VAL A 19 -22.09 -10.85 -6.15
C VAL A 19 -21.59 -9.71 -7.02
N GLY A 20 -21.83 -8.47 -6.59
CA GLY A 20 -21.39 -7.26 -7.27
C GLY A 20 -19.88 -7.02 -7.19
N TRP A 21 -19.25 -7.42 -6.08
CA TRP A 21 -17.82 -7.27 -5.83
C TRP A 21 -17.06 -8.54 -6.17
N ARG A 22 -16.31 -8.53 -7.29
CA ARG A 22 -15.46 -9.64 -7.73
C ARG A 22 -14.06 -9.08 -7.95
N GLY A 23 -13.33 -9.00 -6.85
CA GLY A 23 -12.00 -8.41 -6.79
C GLY A 23 -10.88 -9.41 -6.98
N LEU A 24 -9.81 -9.00 -7.64
CA LEU A 24 -8.48 -9.61 -7.50
C LEU A 24 -7.48 -8.54 -7.08
N MET A 25 -6.52 -8.92 -6.23
CA MET A 25 -5.46 -8.04 -5.75
C MET A 25 -4.13 -8.36 -6.42
N LEU A 26 -3.36 -7.33 -6.75
CA LEU A 26 -1.96 -7.45 -7.17
C LEU A 26 -1.07 -6.57 -6.28
N ASP A 27 -0.12 -7.23 -5.61
CA ASP A 27 0.98 -6.59 -4.91
C ASP A 27 2.09 -6.26 -5.90
N VAL A 28 2.29 -4.96 -6.13
CA VAL A 28 3.38 -4.42 -6.95
C VAL A 28 4.44 -3.73 -6.10
N SER A 29 4.24 -3.69 -4.78
CA SER A 29 5.16 -3.09 -3.82
C SER A 29 6.33 -4.01 -3.57
N ARG A 30 6.07 -5.28 -3.22
CA ARG A 30 7.13 -6.25 -2.91
C ARG A 30 8.02 -6.46 -4.10
N HIS A 31 7.47 -6.63 -5.30
CA HIS A 31 8.22 -6.62 -6.57
C HIS A 31 7.47 -5.77 -7.58
N PHE A 32 8.18 -4.93 -8.32
CA PHE A 32 7.56 -4.05 -9.31
C PHE A 32 7.16 -4.84 -10.56
N PHE A 33 5.97 -4.53 -11.08
CA PHE A 33 5.47 -5.02 -12.35
C PHE A 33 5.33 -3.84 -13.30
N THR A 34 5.69 -4.04 -14.56
CA THR A 34 5.58 -3.01 -15.60
C THR A 34 4.12 -2.73 -15.95
N VAL A 35 3.88 -1.58 -16.61
CA VAL A 35 2.55 -1.21 -17.12
C VAL A 35 1.94 -2.32 -18.00
N ASP A 36 2.75 -2.96 -18.83
CA ASP A 36 2.29 -4.02 -19.73
C ASP A 36 1.92 -5.31 -18.98
N GLU A 37 2.67 -5.67 -17.94
CA GLU A 37 2.33 -6.81 -17.06
C GLU A 37 1.03 -6.56 -16.29
N VAL A 38 0.81 -5.32 -15.80
CA VAL A 38 -0.45 -4.94 -15.16
C VAL A 38 -1.61 -5.01 -16.14
N LYS A 39 -1.45 -4.55 -17.39
CA LYS A 39 -2.48 -4.69 -18.44
C LYS A 39 -2.77 -6.15 -18.76
N GLN A 40 -1.75 -7.00 -18.82
CA GLN A 40 -1.92 -8.44 -19.03
C GLN A 40 -2.71 -9.08 -17.89
N TYR A 41 -2.47 -8.65 -16.64
CA TYR A 41 -3.24 -9.07 -15.48
C TYR A 41 -4.73 -8.66 -15.61
N LEU A 42 -5.00 -7.42 -16.03
CA LEU A 42 -6.37 -6.93 -16.28
C LEU A 42 -7.06 -7.73 -17.41
N ASP A 43 -6.36 -8.09 -18.47
CA ASP A 43 -6.92 -8.94 -19.53
C ASP A 43 -7.29 -10.34 -19.02
N ASN A 44 -6.50 -10.88 -18.09
CA ASN A 44 -6.83 -12.15 -17.44
C ASN A 44 -8.04 -12.02 -16.50
N MET A 45 -8.20 -10.91 -15.78
CA MET A 45 -9.41 -10.64 -14.98
C MET A 45 -10.69 -10.70 -15.82
N VAL A 46 -10.67 -10.12 -17.03
CA VAL A 46 -11.81 -10.11 -17.96
C VAL A 46 -12.22 -11.53 -18.37
N LYS A 47 -11.25 -12.41 -18.67
CA LYS A 47 -11.51 -13.81 -19.07
C LYS A 47 -12.38 -14.55 -18.05
N TYR A 48 -12.24 -14.20 -16.77
CA TYR A 48 -12.96 -14.83 -15.66
C TYR A 48 -14.04 -13.93 -15.04
N LYS A 49 -14.42 -12.83 -15.72
CA LYS A 49 -15.50 -11.91 -15.33
C LYS A 49 -15.29 -11.17 -13.98
N TYR A 50 -14.04 -10.98 -13.55
CA TYR A 50 -13.72 -10.08 -12.42
C TYR A 50 -13.93 -8.62 -12.83
N ASN A 51 -14.32 -7.77 -11.88
CA ASN A 51 -14.69 -6.37 -12.14
C ASN A 51 -14.05 -5.34 -11.20
N LEU A 52 -13.21 -5.79 -10.27
CA LEU A 52 -12.48 -4.89 -9.39
C LEU A 52 -11.02 -5.30 -9.30
N PHE A 53 -10.13 -4.36 -9.60
CA PHE A 53 -8.69 -4.51 -9.45
C PHE A 53 -8.26 -3.80 -8.17
N HIS A 54 -7.88 -4.58 -7.16
CA HIS A 54 -7.29 -4.05 -5.94
C HIS A 54 -5.78 -3.92 -6.14
N TRP A 55 -5.29 -2.70 -6.18
CA TRP A 55 -3.91 -2.42 -6.56
C TRP A 55 -3.09 -2.02 -5.33
N HIS A 56 -2.33 -2.97 -4.80
CA HIS A 56 -1.48 -2.79 -3.64
C HIS A 56 -0.17 -2.13 -4.04
N LEU A 57 -0.13 -0.79 -3.92
CA LEU A 57 0.87 0.09 -4.51
C LEU A 57 2.04 0.41 -3.58
N THR A 58 1.92 0.11 -2.29
CA THR A 58 2.88 0.59 -1.27
C THR A 58 3.03 -0.42 -0.15
N ASP A 59 4.26 -0.64 0.30
CA ASP A 59 4.57 -1.47 1.46
C ASP A 59 5.99 -1.14 1.96
N ASP A 60 6.51 -1.93 2.89
CA ASP A 60 7.83 -1.79 3.46
C ASP A 60 8.96 -1.85 2.42
N GLU A 61 8.79 -2.66 1.38
CA GLU A 61 9.81 -2.88 0.35
C GLU A 61 9.67 -1.96 -0.86
N GLY A 62 8.65 -1.09 -0.92
CA GLY A 62 8.37 -0.36 -2.14
C GLY A 62 7.32 0.73 -2.06
N TRP A 63 7.60 1.83 -2.75
CA TRP A 63 6.61 2.85 -3.07
C TRP A 63 6.46 2.98 -4.59
N ARG A 64 5.25 2.73 -5.12
CA ARG A 64 5.07 2.53 -6.58
C ARG A 64 4.26 3.60 -7.29
N ILE A 65 3.86 4.68 -6.63
CA ILE A 65 2.99 5.71 -7.21
C ILE A 65 3.62 7.10 -7.20
N GLU A 66 3.67 7.79 -8.32
CA GLU A 66 4.12 9.19 -8.35
C GLU A 66 3.15 10.13 -7.62
N ILE A 67 3.66 10.81 -6.59
CA ILE A 67 2.97 11.88 -5.88
C ILE A 67 3.80 13.15 -6.05
N LYS A 68 3.31 14.08 -6.87
CA LYS A 68 4.11 15.23 -7.34
C LYS A 68 4.48 16.18 -6.21
N SER A 69 3.62 16.32 -5.21
CA SER A 69 3.90 17.12 -4.01
C SER A 69 4.89 16.45 -3.05
N LEU A 70 5.20 15.17 -3.24
CA LEU A 70 6.04 14.35 -2.36
C LEU A 70 7.07 13.51 -3.16
N PRO A 71 7.95 14.14 -3.97
CA PRO A 71 8.79 13.45 -4.96
C PRO A 71 9.75 12.42 -4.35
N LYS A 72 10.19 12.60 -3.10
CA LYS A 72 11.08 11.63 -2.43
C LYS A 72 10.49 10.23 -2.30
N LEU A 73 9.15 10.09 -2.35
CA LEU A 73 8.51 8.78 -2.31
C LEU A 73 8.95 7.91 -3.50
N THR A 74 9.15 8.49 -4.68
CA THR A 74 9.63 7.75 -5.86
C THR A 74 11.12 7.94 -6.13
N GLU A 75 11.75 9.02 -5.66
CA GLU A 75 13.22 9.18 -5.74
C GLU A 75 13.95 8.21 -4.78
N VAL A 76 13.35 7.90 -3.62
CA VAL A 76 13.93 7.02 -2.60
C VAL A 76 13.09 5.75 -2.42
N GLY A 77 11.81 5.89 -2.08
CA GLY A 77 10.95 4.76 -1.68
C GLY A 77 10.70 3.73 -2.78
N ALA A 78 10.87 4.08 -4.05
CA ALA A 78 10.72 3.16 -5.17
C ALA A 78 11.92 2.25 -5.39
N TRP A 79 13.06 2.48 -4.72
CA TRP A 79 14.33 1.85 -5.06
C TRP A 79 15.01 1.20 -3.86
N ARG A 80 15.53 0.00 -4.09
CA ARG A 80 16.30 -0.76 -3.09
C ARG A 80 17.40 -1.58 -3.74
N GLN A 81 18.22 -2.23 -2.91
CA GLN A 81 19.17 -3.22 -3.39
C GLN A 81 18.42 -4.48 -3.85
N GLU A 82 18.81 -5.03 -5.01
CA GLU A 82 18.33 -6.35 -5.42
C GLU A 82 18.82 -7.44 -4.46
N GLN A 83 17.92 -8.33 -4.05
CA GLN A 83 18.24 -9.51 -3.25
C GLN A 83 17.78 -10.75 -4.00
N ILE A 84 18.60 -11.80 -4.01
CA ILE A 84 18.32 -13.07 -4.69
C ILE A 84 18.26 -14.19 -3.64
N GLY A 85 17.20 -15.00 -3.69
CA GLY A 85 16.98 -16.11 -2.76
C GLY A 85 15.55 -16.17 -2.21
N TRP A 86 15.40 -16.70 -1.01
CA TRP A 86 14.10 -16.83 -0.35
C TRP A 86 13.72 -15.58 0.45
N PHE A 87 12.55 -15.02 0.17
CA PHE A 87 12.00 -13.87 0.89
C PHE A 87 11.81 -14.20 2.38
N GLY A 88 12.28 -13.33 3.28
CA GLY A 88 12.34 -13.60 4.71
C GLY A 88 13.60 -14.34 5.18
N GLY A 89 14.46 -14.80 4.25
CA GLY A 89 15.76 -15.42 4.57
C GLY A 89 16.96 -14.66 4.04
N PHE A 90 16.75 -13.46 3.48
CA PHE A 90 17.85 -12.63 2.99
C PHE A 90 18.74 -12.15 4.14
N SER A 91 20.04 -12.03 3.86
CA SER A 91 20.92 -11.23 4.69
C SER A 91 20.49 -9.76 4.65
N GLN A 92 20.82 -9.00 5.70
CA GLN A 92 20.67 -7.55 5.65
C GLN A 92 21.41 -6.97 4.43
N PRO A 93 20.83 -5.96 3.77
CA PRO A 93 21.45 -5.38 2.58
C PRO A 93 22.80 -4.74 2.92
N ASP A 94 23.70 -4.75 1.93
CA ASP A 94 24.96 -4.02 2.01
C ASP A 94 24.63 -2.51 1.94
N PRO A 95 24.96 -1.70 2.97
CA PRO A 95 24.64 -0.28 2.99
C PRO A 95 25.22 0.50 1.79
N ASP A 96 26.33 0.03 1.22
CA ASP A 96 27.04 0.69 0.12
C ASP A 96 26.62 0.17 -1.26
N ALA A 97 25.75 -0.84 -1.33
CA ALA A 97 25.28 -1.39 -2.60
C ALA A 97 24.36 -0.43 -3.35
N PRO A 98 24.36 -0.48 -4.70
CA PRO A 98 23.49 0.36 -5.50
C PRO A 98 22.01 0.03 -5.25
N LYS A 99 21.19 1.07 -5.10
CA LYS A 99 19.72 0.98 -4.98
C LYS A 99 19.09 1.12 -6.36
N ASN A 100 19.23 0.10 -7.20
CA ASN A 100 18.80 0.12 -8.60
C ASN A 100 17.69 -0.89 -8.92
N TYR A 101 17.20 -1.62 -7.92
CA TYR A 101 16.07 -2.53 -8.07
C TYR A 101 14.77 -1.84 -7.67
N GLY A 102 13.81 -1.78 -8.59
CA GLY A 102 12.52 -1.17 -8.33
C GLY A 102 11.88 -0.55 -9.56
N GLY A 103 11.05 0.45 -9.30
CA GLY A 103 10.20 1.10 -10.29
C GLY A 103 8.97 1.70 -9.64
N PHE A 104 8.32 2.60 -10.35
CA PHE A 104 7.06 3.24 -9.96
C PHE A 104 6.28 3.63 -11.22
N TYR A 105 4.98 3.85 -11.06
CA TYR A 105 4.11 4.38 -12.11
C TYR A 105 4.02 5.89 -11.97
N THR A 106 4.28 6.59 -13.06
CA THR A 106 3.95 8.00 -13.20
C THR A 106 2.44 8.20 -13.14
N GLN A 107 2.01 9.43 -12.84
CA GLN A 107 0.57 9.73 -12.83
C GLN A 107 -0.10 9.49 -14.19
N ASP A 108 0.62 9.62 -15.29
CA ASP A 108 0.07 9.41 -16.62
C ASP A 108 -0.05 7.92 -16.96
N GLU A 109 0.90 7.09 -16.54
CA GLU A 109 0.77 5.62 -16.63
C GLU A 109 -0.37 5.09 -15.75
N ILE A 110 -0.58 5.66 -14.57
CA ILE A 110 -1.73 5.31 -13.72
C ILE A 110 -3.04 5.66 -14.42
N LYS A 111 -3.16 6.87 -15.00
CA LYS A 111 -4.36 7.25 -15.77
C LYS A 111 -4.59 6.32 -16.95
N GLU A 112 -3.51 5.92 -17.64
CA GLU A 112 -3.58 4.95 -18.73
C GLU A 112 -4.11 3.60 -18.26
N ILE A 113 -3.57 3.04 -17.16
CA ILE A 113 -4.02 1.75 -16.60
C ILE A 113 -5.48 1.84 -16.11
N VAL A 114 -5.85 2.93 -15.43
CA VAL A 114 -7.22 3.18 -14.98
C VAL A 114 -8.18 3.23 -16.16
N GLN A 115 -7.80 3.92 -17.23
CA GLN A 115 -8.61 3.99 -18.46
C GLN A 115 -8.70 2.61 -19.14
N TYR A 116 -7.59 1.87 -19.22
CA TYR A 116 -7.53 0.52 -19.79
C TYR A 116 -8.45 -0.47 -19.04
N ALA A 117 -8.44 -0.40 -17.71
CA ALA A 117 -9.33 -1.17 -16.84
C ALA A 117 -10.80 -0.79 -17.04
N LYS A 118 -11.09 0.52 -17.13
CA LYS A 118 -12.45 1.04 -17.33
C LYS A 118 -13.06 0.56 -18.65
N GLU A 119 -12.30 0.54 -19.74
CA GLU A 119 -12.73 0.01 -21.05
C GLU A 119 -13.10 -1.48 -21.00
N ARG A 120 -12.65 -2.18 -19.95
CA ARG A 120 -12.90 -3.60 -19.68
C ARG A 120 -13.91 -3.83 -18.56
N ASN A 121 -14.60 -2.78 -18.12
CA ASN A 121 -15.55 -2.80 -17.00
C ASN A 121 -14.90 -3.23 -15.66
N ILE A 122 -13.62 -2.92 -15.48
CA ILE A 122 -12.89 -3.14 -14.23
C ILE A 122 -12.73 -1.78 -13.52
N GLN A 123 -13.18 -1.70 -12.27
CA GLN A 123 -12.87 -0.57 -11.38
C GLN A 123 -11.49 -0.79 -10.76
N VAL A 124 -10.76 0.29 -10.48
CA VAL A 124 -9.42 0.22 -9.86
C VAL A 124 -9.50 0.85 -8.47
N MET A 125 -9.22 0.05 -7.45
CA MET A 125 -9.13 0.49 -6.06
C MET A 125 -7.65 0.56 -5.67
N PRO A 126 -7.11 1.76 -5.41
CA PRO A 126 -5.75 1.89 -4.91
C PRO A 126 -5.68 1.48 -3.45
N GLU A 127 -4.57 0.87 -3.06
CA GLU A 127 -4.18 0.69 -1.67
C GLU A 127 -2.89 1.42 -1.35
N ILE A 128 -2.95 2.19 -0.27
CA ILE A 128 -1.83 2.90 0.34
C ILE A 128 -1.76 2.47 1.80
N ASP A 129 -0.91 1.52 2.10
CA ASP A 129 -0.88 0.84 3.41
C ASP A 129 -0.26 1.71 4.51
N VAL A 130 -1.06 2.01 5.54
CA VAL A 130 -0.71 2.81 6.72
C VAL A 130 -1.61 2.44 7.91
N PRO A 131 -1.16 2.58 9.17
CA PRO A 131 0.12 3.14 9.60
C PRO A 131 1.27 2.13 9.60
N GLY A 132 1.00 0.83 9.49
CA GLY A 132 2.00 -0.23 9.27
C GLY A 132 2.59 -0.17 7.87
N HIS A 133 3.44 -1.13 7.54
CA HIS A 133 3.95 -1.33 6.17
C HIS A 133 4.55 -0.05 5.53
N SER A 134 5.12 0.82 6.36
CA SER A 134 5.46 2.19 5.98
C SER A 134 6.97 2.43 5.84
N SER A 135 7.82 1.40 5.84
CA SER A 135 9.27 1.59 5.75
C SER A 135 9.72 2.38 4.51
N ALA A 136 9.06 2.20 3.36
CA ALA A 136 9.37 2.98 2.16
C ALA A 136 9.05 4.49 2.32
N ILE A 137 7.97 4.81 3.05
CA ILE A 137 7.64 6.20 3.43
C ILE A 137 8.70 6.74 4.38
N LEU A 138 9.03 5.99 5.43
CA LEU A 138 9.99 6.42 6.45
C LEU A 138 11.41 6.57 5.90
N ALA A 139 11.81 5.78 4.90
CA ALA A 139 13.08 5.96 4.21
C ALA A 139 13.16 7.30 3.46
N ALA A 140 12.04 7.77 2.91
CA ALA A 140 11.94 9.04 2.18
C ALA A 140 11.74 10.25 3.12
N TYR A 141 10.97 10.05 4.19
CA TYR A 141 10.61 11.07 5.19
C TYR A 141 10.72 10.51 6.62
N PRO A 142 11.95 10.35 7.15
CA PRO A 142 12.19 9.83 8.49
C PRO A 142 11.45 10.59 9.59
N GLU A 143 11.21 11.89 9.40
CA GLU A 143 10.52 12.77 10.34
C GLU A 143 9.05 12.40 10.62
N LEU A 144 8.50 11.41 9.90
CA LEU A 144 7.15 10.88 10.09
C LEU A 144 7.09 9.72 11.08
N SER A 145 8.24 9.15 11.46
CA SER A 145 8.35 8.09 12.47
C SER A 145 8.33 8.64 13.89
N CYS A 146 8.19 7.78 14.91
CA CYS A 146 8.29 8.23 16.30
C CYS A 146 9.75 8.39 16.74
N PHE A 147 10.70 7.75 16.06
CA PHE A 147 12.14 7.85 16.31
C PHE A 147 12.91 8.20 15.03
N PRO A 148 12.78 9.43 14.52
CA PRO A 148 13.42 9.86 13.28
C PRO A 148 14.96 9.76 13.34
N GLU A 149 15.54 10.01 14.51
CA GLU A 149 16.99 10.00 14.74
C GLU A 149 17.57 8.58 14.94
N SER A 150 16.76 7.52 14.84
CA SER A 150 17.25 6.14 15.00
C SER A 150 18.24 5.72 13.91
N GLY A 151 18.23 6.40 12.75
CA GLY A 151 19.08 6.10 11.61
C GLY A 151 18.75 4.77 10.90
N ALA A 152 17.69 4.07 11.32
CA ALA A 152 17.34 2.73 10.83
C ALA A 152 16.22 2.72 9.77
N HIS A 153 15.92 3.88 9.21
CA HIS A 153 14.89 4.09 8.18
C HIS A 153 15.44 3.76 6.81
N ALA A 154 14.96 2.67 6.21
CA ALA A 154 15.37 2.20 4.90
C ALA A 154 14.23 1.45 4.23
N VAL A 155 14.19 1.50 2.90
CA VAL A 155 13.31 0.64 2.10
C VAL A 155 13.74 -0.81 2.36
N ARG A 156 12.82 -1.66 2.81
CA ARG A 156 13.14 -3.04 3.16
C ARG A 156 13.42 -3.85 1.89
N THR A 157 14.21 -4.90 2.05
CA THR A 157 14.65 -5.76 0.92
C THR A 157 14.10 -7.18 1.01
N GLY A 158 13.22 -7.45 1.98
CA GLY A 158 12.75 -8.79 2.34
C GLY A 158 13.66 -9.53 3.35
N ALA A 159 14.73 -8.88 3.84
CA ALA A 159 15.49 -9.37 4.99
C ALA A 159 14.65 -9.21 6.27
N PRO A 160 14.73 -10.12 7.26
CA PRO A 160 13.95 -10.02 8.49
C PRO A 160 14.07 -8.66 9.18
N PHE A 161 12.93 -8.01 9.41
CA PHE A 161 12.82 -6.74 10.15
C PHE A 161 11.66 -6.73 11.18
N LEU A 162 10.81 -7.75 11.13
CA LEU A 162 9.75 -8.05 12.10
C LEU A 162 9.99 -9.43 12.71
N ASP A 163 9.67 -9.58 14.00
CA ASP A 163 9.57 -10.87 14.68
C ASP A 163 8.11 -11.29 14.79
N TRP A 164 7.79 -12.39 14.11
CA TRP A 164 6.45 -12.97 14.02
C TRP A 164 6.17 -14.01 15.12
N ASN A 165 7.14 -14.33 15.99
CA ASN A 165 7.00 -15.36 17.02
C ASN A 165 6.26 -14.87 18.29
N THR A 166 5.47 -13.81 18.17
CA THR A 166 4.74 -13.17 19.28
C THR A 166 3.39 -13.83 19.57
N GLY A 167 2.90 -14.70 18.67
CA GLY A 167 1.56 -15.30 18.78
C GLY A 167 0.42 -14.31 18.51
N GLY A 168 0.70 -13.21 17.82
CA GLY A 168 -0.24 -12.14 17.48
C GLY A 168 0.43 -11.13 16.54
N ARG A 169 0.24 -9.82 16.81
CA ARG A 169 0.90 -8.75 16.04
C ARG A 169 2.43 -8.90 16.07
N PRO A 170 3.14 -8.61 14.96
CA PRO A 170 4.59 -8.71 14.93
C PRO A 170 5.24 -7.72 15.89
N ALA A 171 6.43 -8.05 16.38
CA ALA A 171 7.29 -7.09 17.06
C ALA A 171 8.30 -6.50 16.05
N ALA A 172 8.40 -5.19 16.00
CA ALA A 172 9.30 -4.52 15.06
C ALA A 172 10.73 -4.45 15.59
N MET A 173 11.69 -5.01 14.84
CA MET A 173 13.13 -4.80 15.07
C MET A 173 13.55 -3.42 14.57
N TYR A 174 12.99 -3.01 13.44
CA TYR A 174 13.16 -1.68 12.85
C TYR A 174 11.81 -1.02 12.67
N GLU A 175 11.73 0.29 12.92
CA GLU A 175 10.49 1.04 12.83
C GLU A 175 9.96 1.01 11.40
N ASN A 176 8.71 0.55 11.25
CA ASN A 176 7.99 0.51 9.98
C ASN A 176 6.58 1.11 10.10
N THR A 177 6.36 1.93 11.14
CA THR A 177 5.07 2.56 11.39
C THR A 177 5.14 4.08 11.36
N LEU A 178 4.12 4.72 10.77
CA LEU A 178 3.92 6.17 10.92
C LEU A 178 3.57 6.50 12.37
N CYS A 179 4.02 7.66 12.87
CA CYS A 179 3.81 8.03 14.26
C CYS A 179 2.44 8.69 14.50
N PRO A 180 1.51 8.07 15.27
CA PRO A 180 0.15 8.58 15.45
C PRO A 180 0.07 9.90 16.25
N SER A 181 1.11 10.23 17.02
CA SER A 181 1.19 11.47 17.80
C SER A 181 1.77 12.65 17.02
N ASN A 182 2.27 12.43 15.80
CA ASN A 182 2.97 13.44 15.00
C ASN A 182 2.02 14.11 14.01
N GLU A 183 1.72 15.40 14.20
CA GLU A 183 0.81 16.15 13.31
C GLU A 183 1.29 16.21 11.85
N LYS A 184 2.61 16.19 11.62
CA LYS A 184 3.18 16.18 10.26
C LYS A 184 2.75 14.97 9.45
N VAL A 185 2.44 13.85 10.11
CA VAL A 185 1.92 12.65 9.46
C VAL A 185 0.58 12.93 8.81
N TYR A 186 -0.31 13.67 9.47
CA TYR A 186 -1.63 13.97 8.93
C TYR A 186 -1.56 15.01 7.81
N ASP A 187 -0.66 15.99 7.89
CA ASP A 187 -0.38 16.93 6.79
C ASP A 187 0.18 16.20 5.56
N PHE A 188 1.05 15.21 5.78
CA PHE A 188 1.59 14.35 4.73
C PHE A 188 0.49 13.50 4.08
N LEU A 189 -0.32 12.82 4.90
CA LEU A 189 -1.43 11.98 4.44
C LEU A 189 -2.48 12.79 3.69
N ASP A 190 -2.72 14.04 4.08
CA ASP A 190 -3.66 14.92 3.38
C ASP A 190 -3.21 15.22 1.95
N LYS A 191 -1.94 15.59 1.75
CA LYS A 191 -1.35 15.81 0.43
C LYS A 191 -1.37 14.54 -0.41
N LEU A 192 -0.90 13.44 0.18
CA LEU A 192 -0.86 12.13 -0.46
C LEU A 192 -2.24 11.68 -0.94
N MET A 193 -3.22 11.67 -0.03
CA MET A 193 -4.57 11.22 -0.37
C MET A 193 -5.28 12.17 -1.33
N THR A 194 -4.92 13.47 -1.36
CA THR A 194 -5.44 14.42 -2.36
C THR A 194 -5.06 13.99 -3.78
N GLU A 195 -3.78 13.67 -3.99
CA GLU A 195 -3.33 13.24 -5.32
C GLU A 195 -3.87 11.84 -5.67
N VAL A 196 -3.84 10.89 -4.73
CA VAL A 196 -4.42 9.55 -4.93
C VAL A 196 -5.91 9.63 -5.30
N ALA A 197 -6.71 10.40 -4.56
CA ALA A 197 -8.14 10.56 -4.83
C ALA A 197 -8.42 11.14 -6.24
N SER A 198 -7.52 11.99 -6.75
CA SER A 198 -7.62 12.57 -8.09
C SER A 198 -7.29 11.59 -9.21
N LEU A 199 -6.39 10.63 -8.95
CA LEU A 199 -5.92 9.65 -9.95
C LEU A 199 -6.89 8.47 -10.13
N PHE A 200 -7.60 8.09 -9.07
CA PHE A 200 -8.47 6.92 -9.06
C PHE A 200 -9.95 7.34 -8.96
N PRO A 201 -10.75 7.20 -10.04
CA PRO A 201 -12.15 7.59 -10.04
C PRO A 201 -13.05 6.73 -9.14
N PHE A 202 -12.63 5.51 -8.79
CA PHE A 202 -13.41 4.63 -7.92
C PHE A 202 -13.64 5.27 -6.55
N GLU A 203 -14.75 4.93 -5.90
CA GLU A 203 -15.20 5.64 -4.69
C GLU A 203 -14.39 5.25 -3.44
N TYR A 204 -13.70 4.11 -3.45
CA TYR A 204 -12.90 3.61 -2.33
C TYR A 204 -11.41 3.87 -2.50
N ILE A 205 -10.74 4.18 -1.39
CA ILE A 205 -9.29 4.07 -1.21
C ILE A 205 -9.07 3.07 -0.08
N HIS A 206 -8.27 2.04 -0.33
CA HIS A 206 -7.83 1.10 0.70
C HIS A 206 -6.62 1.68 1.43
N THR A 207 -6.61 1.60 2.76
CA THR A 207 -5.51 2.15 3.58
C THR A 207 -4.71 1.06 4.27
N GLY A 208 -4.96 -0.21 3.92
CA GLY A 208 -4.38 -1.37 4.58
C GLY A 208 -4.72 -1.38 6.06
N GLY A 209 -3.71 -1.16 6.90
CA GLY A 209 -3.85 -1.03 8.35
C GLY A 209 -3.80 -2.37 9.09
N ASP A 210 -3.31 -3.39 8.42
CA ASP A 210 -2.95 -4.68 8.97
C ASP A 210 -1.59 -4.65 9.67
N GLU A 211 -1.41 -5.61 10.58
CA GLU A 211 -0.14 -6.07 11.16
C GLU A 211 0.75 -4.98 11.78
N ALA A 212 0.20 -3.79 12.04
CA ALA A 212 0.93 -2.65 12.58
C ALA A 212 1.61 -3.00 13.92
N PRO A 213 2.95 -3.02 13.98
CA PRO A 213 3.66 -3.36 15.21
C PRO A 213 3.66 -2.17 16.17
N TYR A 214 3.25 -2.42 17.42
CA TYR A 214 3.17 -1.37 18.45
C TYR A 214 4.51 -1.09 19.15
N THR A 215 5.55 -1.87 18.85
CA THR A 215 6.84 -1.87 19.57
C THR A 215 7.46 -0.48 19.72
N PHE A 216 7.37 0.37 18.70
CA PHE A 216 7.91 1.73 18.75
C PHE A 216 6.92 2.71 19.40
N TRP A 217 5.62 2.57 19.15
CA TRP A 217 4.60 3.39 19.80
C TRP A 217 4.60 3.25 21.33
N GLU A 218 4.80 2.03 21.85
CA GLU A 218 4.93 1.74 23.28
C GLU A 218 6.14 2.42 23.94
N LYS A 219 7.20 2.64 23.15
CA LYS A 219 8.43 3.31 23.61
C LYS A 219 8.31 4.83 23.54
N SER A 220 7.49 5.38 22.65
CA SER A 220 7.39 6.83 22.42
C SER A 220 6.72 7.58 23.60
N PRO A 221 7.41 8.57 24.20
CA PRO A 221 6.80 9.49 25.17
C PRO A 221 5.64 10.29 24.60
N GLU A 222 5.73 10.70 23.33
CA GLU A 222 4.72 11.50 22.62
C GLU A 222 3.44 10.70 22.40
N VAL A 223 3.55 9.41 22.06
CA VAL A 223 2.38 8.52 21.99
C VAL A 223 1.74 8.35 23.36
N LYS A 224 2.52 8.22 24.44
CA LYS A 224 1.98 8.18 25.81
C LYS A 224 1.23 9.47 26.18
N GLN A 225 1.75 10.62 25.77
CA GLN A 225 1.07 11.91 25.97
C GLN A 225 -0.21 12.03 25.13
N LEU A 226 -0.19 11.55 23.88
CA LEU A 226 -1.40 11.42 23.05
C LEU A 226 -2.45 10.57 23.76
N MET A 227 -2.06 9.41 24.30
CA MET A 227 -3.00 8.53 25.01
C MET A 227 -3.63 9.22 26.22
N GLN A 228 -2.85 9.97 27.01
CA GLN A 228 -3.37 10.73 28.14
C GLN A 228 -4.33 11.84 27.70
N ARG A 229 -3.97 12.60 26.66
CA ARG A 229 -4.79 13.71 26.14
C ARG A 229 -6.13 13.24 25.59
N GLU A 230 -6.14 12.15 24.85
CA GLU A 230 -7.32 11.63 24.15
C GLU A 230 -8.07 10.55 24.96
N GLY A 231 -7.58 10.18 26.15
CA GLY A 231 -8.18 9.14 26.99
C GLY A 231 -8.12 7.73 26.39
N ILE A 232 -7.08 7.44 25.60
CA ILE A 232 -6.87 6.15 24.93
C ILE A 232 -6.29 5.13 25.93
N LYS A 233 -6.86 3.91 25.94
CA LYS A 233 -6.55 2.88 26.95
C LYS A 233 -5.39 1.96 26.57
N ASP A 234 -5.23 1.67 25.29
CA ASP A 234 -4.28 0.71 24.75
C ASP A 234 -3.82 1.10 23.34
N MET A 235 -2.86 0.36 22.78
CA MET A 235 -2.30 0.65 21.46
C MET A 235 -3.25 0.37 20.30
N ALA A 236 -4.23 -0.53 20.47
CA ALA A 236 -5.31 -0.70 19.51
C ALA A 236 -6.16 0.58 19.41
N GLY A 237 -6.43 1.23 20.54
CA GLY A 237 -7.05 2.55 20.57
C GLY A 237 -6.19 3.64 19.90
N VAL A 238 -4.86 3.53 19.96
CA VAL A 238 -3.94 4.44 19.23
C VAL A 238 -4.04 4.22 17.72
N GLN A 239 -4.07 2.96 17.26
CA GLN A 239 -4.32 2.65 15.84
C GLN A 239 -5.69 3.14 15.38
N SER A 240 -6.75 2.94 16.19
CA SER A 240 -8.10 3.45 15.90
C SER A 240 -8.12 4.99 15.82
N TYR A 241 -7.36 5.67 16.69
CA TYR A 241 -7.21 7.13 16.62
C TYR A 241 -6.58 7.56 15.29
N PHE A 242 -5.50 6.90 14.87
CA PHE A 242 -4.87 7.15 13.57
C PHE A 242 -5.85 6.92 12.41
N GLY A 243 -6.50 5.76 12.38
CA GLY A 243 -7.46 5.37 11.35
C GLY A 243 -8.61 6.37 11.21
N LYS A 244 -9.20 6.82 12.33
CA LYS A 244 -10.28 7.83 12.30
C LYS A 244 -9.83 9.18 11.76
N ARG A 245 -8.58 9.57 12.01
CA ARG A 245 -8.03 10.82 11.45
C ARG A 245 -7.80 10.68 9.95
N LEU A 246 -7.26 9.56 9.48
CA LEU A 246 -7.09 9.27 8.07
C LEU A 246 -8.44 9.15 7.34
N GLU A 247 -9.44 8.51 7.95
CA GLU A 247 -10.79 8.41 7.40
C GLU A 247 -11.38 9.78 7.12
N ARG A 248 -11.26 10.74 8.06
CA ARG A 248 -11.73 12.12 7.83
C ARG A 248 -11.02 12.79 6.66
N ILE A 249 -9.71 12.56 6.52
CA ILE A 249 -8.92 13.06 5.39
C ILE A 249 -9.48 12.50 4.07
N ILE A 250 -9.74 11.20 4.00
CA ILE A 250 -10.26 10.51 2.80
C ILE A 250 -11.70 10.97 2.48
N LEU A 251 -12.57 11.05 3.49
CA LEU A 251 -13.95 11.53 3.35
C LEU A 251 -14.00 12.97 2.81
N SER A 252 -13.09 13.85 3.24
CA SER A 252 -13.01 15.23 2.74
C SER A 252 -12.71 15.32 1.24
N LYS A 253 -12.18 14.24 0.63
CA LYS A 253 -11.86 14.14 -0.80
C LYS A 253 -12.97 13.44 -1.60
N GLY A 254 -14.13 13.20 -0.98
CA GLY A 254 -15.27 12.53 -1.60
C GLY A 254 -15.06 11.03 -1.82
N LYS A 255 -14.16 10.42 -1.04
CA LYS A 255 -13.84 8.99 -1.10
C LYS A 255 -14.29 8.27 0.18
N LYS A 256 -14.39 6.95 0.12
CA LYS A 256 -14.66 6.05 1.25
C LYS A 256 -13.38 5.32 1.62
N MET A 257 -13.12 5.20 2.91
CA MET A 257 -12.00 4.40 3.40
C MET A 257 -12.39 2.92 3.44
N MET A 258 -11.46 2.05 3.07
CA MET A 258 -11.50 0.60 3.29
C MET A 258 -10.16 0.19 3.92
N GLY A 259 -10.14 -0.89 4.69
CA GLY A 259 -8.90 -1.45 5.23
C GLY A 259 -9.07 -2.92 5.55
N TRP A 260 -7.98 -3.56 5.96
CA TRP A 260 -7.99 -4.95 6.41
C TRP A 260 -8.73 -5.11 7.74
N ASP A 261 -9.15 -6.34 8.05
CA ASP A 261 -10.08 -6.64 9.15
C ASP A 261 -9.67 -6.03 10.51
N GLU A 262 -8.36 -5.90 10.74
CA GLU A 262 -7.78 -5.38 11.98
C GLU A 262 -7.98 -3.88 12.25
N ILE A 263 -8.53 -3.12 11.29
CA ILE A 263 -8.84 -1.70 11.49
C ILE A 263 -10.24 -1.45 12.08
N LEU A 264 -11.04 -2.50 12.28
CA LEU A 264 -12.38 -2.47 12.90
C LEU A 264 -12.34 -2.42 14.43
#